data_AF-A0A9P8LF52-F1
#
_entry.id   AF-A0A9P8LF52-F1
#
_cell.length_a   1.000
_cell.length_b   1.000
_cell.length_c   1.000
_cell.angle_alpha   90.00
_cell.angle_beta   90.00
_cell.angle_gamma   90.00
#
_symmetry.space_group_name_H-M   'P 1'
#
loop_
_entity.id
_entity.type
_entity.pdbx_description
1 polymer ?
#
loop_
_entity_poly.entity_id
_entity_poly.type
_entity_poly.pdbx_seq_one_letter_code
_entity_poly.pdbx_strand_id
1 'polypeptide(L)'
;MITVPGRILIPPSVQYFGNKPVPVENGAWNMRNVKYSVSAQLPRWTFLRVSYTTDKANPFLGDTLQQKLREFSTILKDSGMRIPAHNPKDGIRKVLSGTPGDEANDRLLSDGFKSAAGMGVKFLLVILSNENRLTYARVKRLGDMQFGIPTVCVVAGSFASKGPRYMANVGLKINIKLGGVNQSICPDHLGTVRDGKTMVVGIDVTHPSKESMEGAPSIAGVVASVDRRLAQWPASIRLQTSRVEMVEELGEMITERLRVWKLKNGGELPDRILVYRDGVSEGQYGEVLTKELPSIRKACEAMYSAKKPKISIIIVGKRHHTRFYPVKVGDADSGMGNPRHGTVVDRGVTYERRWDFFLQAHHGLKGTARPAHYVVVLDENGLGANGLERMTHNMCYMFSRSTSAVSICPPAYYADILCERGRCYIYEVYNDSTAHITSTEERNARKKEIREKALADWGRGVHPALKNTMFYL
;
A
#
# COMPACT_ATOMS: atom_id res chain seq x y z
N MET A 1 -34.55 1.18 10.69
CA MET A 1 -33.69 1.24 9.48
C MET A 1 -34.50 1.93 8.39
N ILE A 2 -33.86 2.71 7.52
CA ILE A 2 -34.51 3.35 6.37
C ILE A 2 -34.19 2.55 5.11
N THR A 3 -35.15 2.44 4.20
CA THR A 3 -34.95 1.79 2.90
C THR A 3 -34.47 2.82 1.89
N VAL A 4 -33.37 2.52 1.21
CA VAL A 4 -32.77 3.39 0.18
C VAL A 4 -32.54 2.63 -1.11
N PRO A 5 -32.61 3.29 -2.28
CA PRO A 5 -32.24 2.65 -3.53
C PRO A 5 -30.73 2.40 -3.59
N GLY A 6 -30.34 1.23 -4.07
CA GLY A 6 -28.96 0.90 -4.39
C GLY A 6 -28.84 0.36 -5.82
N ARG A 7 -27.66 0.51 -6.42
CA ARG A 7 -27.33 -0.04 -7.75
C ARG A 7 -26.16 -1.00 -7.62
N ILE A 8 -26.15 -2.09 -8.38
CA ILE A 8 -25.03 -3.04 -8.39
C ILE A 8 -24.23 -2.82 -9.67
N LEU A 9 -22.98 -2.37 -9.53
CA LEU A 9 -22.07 -2.20 -10.65
C LEU A 9 -21.52 -3.54 -11.12
N ILE A 10 -21.42 -3.69 -12.45
CA ILE A 10 -20.83 -4.87 -13.08
C ILE A 10 -19.31 -4.89 -12.83
N PRO A 11 -18.72 -6.01 -12.37
CA PRO A 11 -17.28 -6.17 -12.25
C PRO A 11 -16.55 -6.00 -13.59
N PRO A 12 -15.33 -5.44 -13.61
CA PRO A 12 -14.51 -5.43 -14.81
C PRO A 12 -13.98 -6.84 -15.11
N SER A 13 -13.68 -7.11 -16.39
CA SER A 13 -12.92 -8.30 -16.77
C SER A 13 -11.46 -8.14 -16.35
N VAL A 14 -11.02 -8.97 -15.39
CA VAL A 14 -9.62 -9.03 -14.95
C VAL A 14 -8.82 -9.88 -15.93
N GLN A 15 -7.66 -9.38 -16.32
CA GLN A 15 -6.80 -9.95 -17.36
C GLN A 15 -5.36 -10.12 -16.87
N TYR A 16 -4.71 -11.14 -17.40
CA TYR A 16 -3.30 -11.48 -17.17
C TYR A 16 -2.50 -11.40 -18.49
N PHE A 17 -1.31 -11.99 -18.53
CA PHE A 17 -0.46 -12.03 -19.73
C PHE A 17 -1.24 -12.37 -21.01
N GLY A 18 -0.97 -11.63 -22.08
CA GLY A 18 -1.66 -11.79 -23.37
C GLY A 18 -3.14 -11.38 -23.34
N ASN A 19 -3.53 -10.50 -22.40
CA ASN A 19 -4.92 -10.08 -22.16
C ASN A 19 -5.87 -11.26 -21.85
N LYS A 20 -5.33 -12.38 -21.36
CA LYS A 20 -6.12 -13.57 -21.02
C LYS A 20 -7.07 -13.24 -19.85
N PRO A 21 -8.40 -13.27 -20.06
CA PRO A 21 -9.35 -13.00 -18.98
C PRO A 21 -9.36 -14.14 -17.96
N VAL A 22 -9.65 -13.82 -16.71
CA VAL A 22 -9.91 -14.80 -15.66
C VAL A 22 -11.36 -14.68 -15.15
N PRO A 23 -12.00 -15.80 -14.79
CA PRO A 23 -13.30 -15.76 -14.14
C PRO A 23 -13.22 -14.99 -12.82
N VAL A 24 -14.12 -14.03 -12.65
CA VAL A 24 -14.29 -13.25 -11.42
C VAL A 24 -15.62 -13.66 -10.79
N GLU A 25 -15.54 -14.31 -9.64
CA GLU A 25 -16.68 -14.81 -8.89
C GLU A 25 -16.69 -14.14 -7.52
N ASN A 26 -17.82 -13.52 -7.14
CA ASN A 26 -17.96 -12.79 -5.88
C ASN A 26 -16.81 -11.80 -5.63
N GLY A 27 -16.41 -11.07 -6.67
CA GLY A 27 -15.31 -10.11 -6.61
C GLY A 27 -13.92 -10.74 -6.38
N ALA A 28 -13.75 -12.05 -6.55
CA ALA A 28 -12.47 -12.75 -6.38
C ALA A 28 -12.13 -13.64 -7.59
N TRP A 29 -10.84 -13.91 -7.76
CA TRP A 29 -10.32 -14.81 -8.80
C TRP A 29 -9.09 -15.56 -8.28
N ASN A 30 -8.52 -16.44 -9.09
CA ASN A 30 -7.29 -17.17 -8.78
C ASN A 30 -6.27 -17.04 -9.91
N MET A 31 -5.02 -17.41 -9.61
CA MET A 31 -3.89 -17.32 -10.56
C MET A 31 -3.53 -18.67 -11.20
N ARG A 32 -4.48 -19.62 -11.28
CA ARG A 32 -4.17 -20.91 -11.92
C ARG A 32 -4.01 -20.71 -13.43
N ASN A 33 -2.95 -21.29 -13.99
CA ASN A 33 -2.70 -21.31 -15.44
C ASN A 33 -2.65 -19.92 -16.10
N VAL A 34 -2.17 -18.91 -15.37
CA VAL A 34 -1.93 -17.54 -15.86
C VAL A 34 -0.54 -17.06 -15.45
N LYS A 35 0.00 -16.11 -16.22
CA LYS A 35 1.27 -15.42 -15.95
C LYS A 35 1.01 -13.94 -15.71
N TYR A 36 1.88 -13.27 -14.95
CA TYR A 36 1.79 -11.83 -14.72
C TYR A 36 1.68 -11.05 -16.04
N SER A 37 0.84 -10.02 -16.07
CA SER A 37 0.62 -9.17 -17.25
C SER A 37 1.93 -8.59 -17.79
N VAL A 38 2.81 -8.16 -16.88
CA VAL A 38 4.21 -7.85 -17.15
C VAL A 38 5.05 -8.50 -16.06
N SER A 39 5.85 -9.48 -16.44
CA SER A 39 6.72 -10.19 -15.50
C SER A 39 8.03 -9.42 -15.26
N ALA A 40 8.36 -9.21 -14.01
CA ALA A 40 9.64 -8.66 -13.60
C ALA A 40 10.76 -9.70 -13.70
N GLN A 41 11.99 -9.21 -13.72
CA GLN A 41 13.19 -10.03 -13.58
C GLN A 41 13.64 -10.00 -12.11
N LEU A 42 13.77 -11.18 -11.51
CA LEU A 42 14.39 -11.32 -10.19
C LEU A 42 15.89 -11.08 -10.34
N PRO A 43 16.47 -10.04 -9.70
CA PRO A 43 17.90 -9.82 -9.80
C PRO A 43 18.66 -10.85 -8.94
N ARG A 44 19.99 -10.69 -8.82
CA ARG A 44 20.78 -11.49 -7.88
C ARG A 44 20.16 -11.40 -6.48
N TRP A 45 19.72 -12.53 -5.94
CA TRP A 45 18.99 -12.59 -4.68
C TRP A 45 19.63 -13.58 -3.71
N THR A 46 19.32 -13.43 -2.42
CA THR A 46 19.58 -14.45 -1.39
C THR A 46 18.43 -14.46 -0.37
N PHE A 47 18.50 -15.34 0.63
CA PHE A 47 17.63 -15.29 1.79
C PHE A 47 18.38 -14.90 3.06
N LEU A 48 17.72 -14.16 3.95
CA LEU A 48 18.16 -13.89 5.32
C LEU A 48 17.20 -14.60 6.27
N ARG A 49 17.67 -15.62 6.96
CA ARG A 49 16.92 -16.32 7.99
C ARG A 49 17.23 -15.72 9.35
N VAL A 50 16.19 -15.25 10.02
CA VAL A 50 16.25 -14.67 11.37
C VAL A 50 15.49 -15.59 12.33
N SER A 51 16.17 -16.06 13.37
CA SER A 51 15.59 -16.84 14.46
C SER A 51 16.04 -16.28 15.80
N TYR A 52 15.47 -16.79 16.89
CA TYR A 52 15.85 -16.45 18.26
C TYR A 52 16.46 -17.65 18.97
N THR A 53 17.32 -17.40 19.97
CA THR A 53 17.83 -18.45 20.87
C THR A 53 16.74 -19.16 21.65
N THR A 54 15.58 -18.52 21.82
CA THR A 54 14.39 -19.04 22.52
C THR A 54 13.41 -19.79 21.62
N ASP A 55 13.66 -19.86 20.30
CA ASP A 55 12.76 -20.56 19.38
C ASP A 55 12.78 -22.08 19.65
N LYS A 56 11.62 -22.63 20.01
CA LYS A 56 11.49 -24.04 20.42
C LYS A 56 11.58 -25.04 19.26
N ALA A 57 11.31 -24.62 18.03
CA ALA A 57 11.26 -25.53 16.88
C ALA A 57 11.74 -24.86 15.59
N ASN A 58 12.57 -25.58 14.84
CA ASN A 58 12.94 -25.22 13.47
C ASN A 58 11.98 -25.90 12.48
N PRO A 59 11.12 -25.16 11.75
CA PRO A 59 10.20 -25.75 10.78
C PRO A 59 10.88 -26.29 9.53
N PHE A 60 12.19 -26.07 9.38
CA PHE A 60 13.00 -26.57 8.27
C PHE A 60 14.05 -27.55 8.77
N LEU A 61 13.69 -28.83 8.85
CA LEU A 61 14.60 -29.93 9.18
C LEU A 61 15.29 -30.46 7.91
N GLY A 62 16.56 -30.84 8.00
CA GLY A 62 17.36 -31.31 6.85
C GLY A 62 17.29 -30.34 5.66
N ASP A 63 17.01 -30.88 4.48
CA ASP A 63 16.94 -30.13 3.21
C ASP A 63 15.61 -29.42 2.94
N THR A 64 14.67 -29.43 3.91
CA THR A 64 13.31 -28.91 3.71
C THR A 64 13.29 -27.45 3.27
N LEU A 65 14.19 -26.60 3.81
CA LEU A 65 14.27 -25.20 3.37
C LEU A 65 14.67 -25.10 1.90
N GLN A 66 15.66 -25.87 1.47
CA GLN A 66 16.12 -25.86 0.08
C GLN A 66 15.05 -26.40 -0.86
N GLN A 67 14.29 -27.43 -0.45
CA GLN A 67 13.12 -27.89 -1.19
C GLN A 67 12.06 -26.78 -1.32
N LYS A 68 11.75 -26.07 -0.24
CA LYS A 68 10.77 -24.97 -0.26
C LYS A 68 11.22 -23.78 -1.10
N LEU A 69 12.52 -23.46 -1.10
CA LEU A 69 13.09 -22.44 -1.99
C LEU A 69 13.03 -22.86 -3.47
N ARG A 70 13.25 -24.14 -3.79
CA ARG A 70 13.04 -24.69 -5.14
C ARG A 70 11.58 -24.61 -5.57
N GLU A 71 10.65 -25.06 -4.73
CA GLU A 71 9.20 -24.96 -4.97
C GLU A 71 8.79 -23.51 -5.23
N PHE A 72 9.24 -22.59 -4.38
CA PHE A 72 8.96 -21.17 -4.54
C PHE A 72 9.49 -20.60 -5.86
N SER A 73 10.72 -20.98 -6.23
CA SER A 73 11.35 -20.56 -7.49
C SER A 73 10.61 -21.08 -8.72
N THR A 74 10.12 -22.32 -8.68
CA THR A 74 9.26 -22.87 -9.72
C THR A 74 7.97 -22.07 -9.84
N ILE A 75 7.31 -21.74 -8.73
CA ILE A 75 6.08 -20.92 -8.74
C ILE A 75 6.32 -19.54 -9.35
N LEU A 76 7.45 -18.88 -9.05
CA LEU A 76 7.80 -17.60 -9.67
C LEU A 76 8.01 -17.72 -11.18
N LYS A 77 8.70 -18.78 -11.63
CA LYS A 77 8.90 -19.10 -13.06
C LYS A 77 7.57 -19.36 -13.77
N ASP A 78 6.70 -20.18 -13.17
CA ASP A 78 5.39 -20.54 -13.71
C ASP A 78 4.47 -19.32 -13.82
N SER A 79 4.62 -18.36 -12.89
CA SER A 79 3.96 -17.05 -12.92
C SER A 79 4.57 -16.07 -13.95
N GLY A 80 5.64 -16.48 -14.65
CA GLY A 80 6.27 -15.74 -15.75
C GLY A 80 7.54 -14.98 -15.39
N MET A 81 7.98 -14.95 -14.13
CA MET A 81 9.19 -14.22 -13.75
C MET A 81 10.45 -14.88 -14.29
N ARG A 82 11.38 -14.06 -14.79
CA ARG A 82 12.75 -14.51 -15.09
C ARG A 82 13.52 -14.54 -13.78
N ILE A 83 13.99 -15.72 -13.39
CA ILE A 83 14.80 -15.90 -12.18
C ILE A 83 16.20 -16.40 -12.53
N PRO A 84 17.24 -16.10 -11.73
CA PRO A 84 18.58 -16.65 -11.91
C PRO A 84 18.57 -18.19 -11.94
N ALA A 85 19.49 -18.78 -12.71
CA ALA A 85 19.53 -20.23 -12.94
C ALA A 85 19.73 -21.06 -11.65
N HIS A 86 20.45 -20.50 -10.68
CA HIS A 86 20.74 -21.16 -9.42
C HIS A 86 20.08 -20.45 -8.25
N ASN A 87 19.43 -21.24 -7.39
CA ASN A 87 18.97 -20.76 -6.10
C ASN A 87 20.15 -20.54 -5.14
N PRO A 88 20.03 -19.61 -4.18
CA PRO A 88 21.03 -19.43 -3.14
C PRO A 88 21.17 -20.72 -2.32
N LYS A 89 22.31 -21.39 -2.43
CA LYS A 89 22.63 -22.59 -1.64
C LYS A 89 22.88 -22.23 -0.17
N ASP A 90 23.70 -21.20 0.05
CA ASP A 90 24.06 -20.70 1.38
C ASP A 90 23.47 -19.30 1.61
N GLY A 91 22.30 -19.26 2.24
CA GLY A 91 21.71 -17.99 2.68
C GLY A 91 22.33 -17.48 3.98
N ILE A 92 22.00 -16.24 4.33
CA ILE A 92 22.49 -15.57 5.53
C ILE A 92 21.64 -16.01 6.71
N ARG A 93 22.28 -16.33 7.85
CA ARG A 93 21.59 -16.75 9.07
C ARG A 93 21.98 -15.84 10.22
N LYS A 94 20.99 -15.37 10.98
CA LYS A 94 21.19 -14.59 12.20
C LYS A 94 20.30 -15.15 13.31
N VAL A 95 20.93 -15.46 14.44
CA VAL A 95 20.25 -15.93 15.65
C VAL A 95 20.31 -14.79 16.66
N LEU A 96 19.15 -14.24 16.98
CA LEU A 96 18.97 -13.13 17.89
C LEU A 96 18.79 -13.63 19.32
N SER A 97 19.16 -12.82 20.30
CA SER A 97 18.79 -13.04 21.70
C SER A 97 17.27 -12.92 21.87
N GLY A 98 16.68 -13.61 22.85
CA GLY A 98 15.25 -13.52 23.14
C GLY A 98 14.78 -12.16 23.65
N THR A 99 15.69 -11.23 23.95
CA THR A 99 15.41 -9.92 24.52
C THR A 99 15.00 -8.92 23.42
N PRO A 100 13.75 -8.42 23.42
CA PRO A 100 13.34 -7.38 22.49
C PRO A 100 14.14 -6.08 22.70
N GLY A 101 14.53 -5.40 21.62
CA GLY A 101 15.21 -4.10 21.70
C GLY A 101 16.70 -4.15 22.05
N ASP A 102 17.29 -5.34 22.15
CA ASP A 102 18.73 -5.52 22.39
C ASP A 102 19.57 -4.95 21.23
N GLU A 103 20.49 -4.03 21.51
CA GLU A 103 21.40 -3.45 20.52
C GLU A 103 22.23 -4.50 19.78
N ALA A 104 22.57 -5.62 20.44
CA ALA A 104 23.28 -6.72 19.80
C ALA A 104 22.44 -7.34 18.68
N ASN A 105 21.12 -7.44 18.86
CA ASN A 105 20.20 -7.93 17.82
C ASN A 105 20.16 -6.98 16.62
N ASP A 106 20.15 -5.67 16.87
CA ASP A 106 20.20 -4.65 15.82
C ASP A 106 21.51 -4.72 15.01
N ARG A 107 22.65 -4.94 15.69
CA ARG A 107 23.95 -5.16 15.03
C ARG A 107 23.96 -6.44 14.19
N LEU A 108 23.44 -7.54 14.71
CA LEU A 108 23.35 -8.82 13.99
C LEU A 108 22.50 -8.71 12.72
N LEU A 109 21.36 -8.02 12.79
CA LEU A 109 20.51 -7.77 11.62
C LEU A 109 21.24 -6.89 10.61
N SER A 110 21.86 -5.79 11.06
CA SER A 110 22.65 -4.90 10.20
C SER A 110 23.77 -5.64 9.48
N ASP A 111 24.51 -6.50 10.19
CA ASP A 111 25.55 -7.34 9.60
C ASP A 111 25.01 -8.31 8.55
N GLY A 112 23.78 -8.81 8.73
CA GLY A 112 23.11 -9.62 7.71
C GLY A 112 22.88 -8.85 6.41
N PHE A 113 22.48 -7.58 6.50
CA PHE A 113 22.35 -6.71 5.33
C PHE A 113 23.71 -6.32 4.74
N LYS A 114 24.73 -6.05 5.56
CA LYS A 114 26.10 -5.81 5.08
C LYS A 114 26.64 -7.01 4.29
N SER A 115 26.46 -8.23 4.80
CA SER A 115 26.84 -9.46 4.07
C SER A 115 26.11 -9.56 2.73
N ALA A 116 24.79 -9.31 2.70
CA ALA A 116 24.02 -9.31 1.45
C ALA A 116 24.56 -8.26 0.46
N ALA A 117 24.81 -7.03 0.92
CA ALA A 117 25.35 -5.96 0.10
C ALA A 117 26.75 -6.29 -0.44
N GLY A 118 27.65 -6.82 0.39
CA GLY A 118 28.99 -7.25 0.00
C GLY A 118 28.99 -8.39 -1.02
N MET A 119 27.98 -9.26 -0.99
CA MET A 119 27.74 -10.29 -2.02
C MET A 119 27.14 -9.73 -3.33
N GLY A 120 26.86 -8.43 -3.41
CA GLY A 120 26.20 -7.80 -4.57
C GLY A 120 24.72 -8.20 -4.73
N VAL A 121 24.06 -8.63 -3.65
CA VAL A 121 22.63 -8.98 -3.66
C VAL A 121 21.78 -7.73 -3.87
N LYS A 122 20.75 -7.85 -4.72
CA LYS A 122 19.80 -6.77 -5.06
C LYS A 122 18.34 -7.11 -4.71
N PHE A 123 18.10 -8.26 -4.09
CA PHE A 123 16.80 -8.63 -3.51
C PHE A 123 16.99 -9.62 -2.36
N LEU A 124 16.27 -9.44 -1.25
CA LEU A 124 16.39 -10.30 -0.07
C LEU A 124 15.03 -10.89 0.34
N LEU A 125 14.94 -12.22 0.32
CA LEU A 125 13.84 -12.95 0.96
C LEU A 125 14.16 -13.09 2.45
N VAL A 126 13.41 -12.42 3.32
CA VAL A 126 13.65 -12.49 4.77
C VAL A 126 12.71 -13.52 5.40
N ILE A 127 13.27 -14.54 6.02
CA ILE A 127 12.51 -15.62 6.67
C ILE A 127 12.60 -15.42 8.18
N LEU A 128 11.50 -14.93 8.77
CA LEU A 128 11.38 -14.67 10.20
C LEU A 128 10.82 -15.90 10.89
N SER A 129 11.34 -16.28 12.06
CA SER A 129 10.81 -17.44 12.80
C SER A 129 9.37 -17.24 13.29
N ASN A 130 8.98 -16.00 13.60
CA ASN A 130 7.67 -15.63 14.13
C ASN A 130 7.20 -14.25 13.61
N GLU A 131 6.05 -13.76 14.11
CA GLU A 131 5.43 -12.49 13.72
C GLU A 131 5.90 -11.30 14.59
N ASN A 132 7.13 -11.32 15.12
CA ASN A 132 7.66 -10.22 15.92
C ASN A 132 7.73 -8.92 15.11
N ARG A 133 6.91 -7.94 15.51
CA ARG A 133 6.75 -6.66 14.81
C ARG A 133 7.97 -5.76 14.91
N LEU A 134 8.69 -5.77 16.03
CA LEU A 134 9.92 -4.98 16.20
C LEU A 134 11.00 -5.46 15.22
N THR A 135 11.23 -6.78 15.15
CA THR A 135 12.22 -7.33 14.20
C THR A 135 11.80 -7.10 12.75
N TYR A 136 10.51 -7.22 12.43
CA TYR A 136 10.01 -6.83 11.11
C TYR A 136 10.30 -5.35 10.79
N ALA A 137 10.04 -4.45 11.74
CA ALA A 137 10.30 -3.02 11.62
C ALA A 137 11.80 -2.74 11.39
N ARG A 138 12.69 -3.37 12.16
CA ARG A 138 14.16 -3.26 11.98
C ARG A 138 14.60 -3.74 10.60
N VAL A 139 14.10 -4.88 10.13
CA VAL A 139 14.37 -5.40 8.77
C VAL A 139 13.92 -4.39 7.71
N LYS A 140 12.74 -3.77 7.86
CA LYS A 140 12.25 -2.78 6.90
C LYS A 140 13.06 -1.49 6.93
N ARG A 141 13.45 -1.00 8.10
CA ARG A 141 14.34 0.17 8.23
C ARG A 141 15.69 -0.09 7.56
N LEU A 142 16.31 -1.24 7.83
CA LEU A 142 17.59 -1.63 7.22
C LEU A 142 17.47 -1.73 5.69
N GLY A 143 16.49 -2.50 5.19
CA GLY A 143 16.32 -2.71 3.75
C GLY A 143 15.91 -1.45 3.00
N ASP A 144 14.88 -0.74 3.49
CA ASP A 144 14.25 0.34 2.75
C ASP A 144 15.01 1.67 2.84
N MET A 145 15.71 1.92 3.96
CA MET A 145 16.30 3.25 4.26
C MET A 145 17.83 3.23 4.28
N GLN A 146 18.45 2.18 4.83
CA GLN A 146 19.91 2.15 4.99
C GLN A 146 20.62 1.50 3.80
N PHE A 147 20.20 0.31 3.40
CA PHE A 147 20.89 -0.47 2.36
C PHE A 147 20.28 -0.35 0.97
N GLY A 148 19.02 0.09 0.86
CA GLY A 148 18.31 0.19 -0.41
C GLY A 148 18.13 -1.16 -1.11
N ILE A 149 18.00 -2.25 -0.33
CA ILE A 149 17.78 -3.60 -0.84
C ILE A 149 16.29 -3.94 -0.67
N PRO A 150 15.54 -4.19 -1.75
CA PRO A 150 14.15 -4.62 -1.66
C PRO A 150 14.02 -5.90 -0.85
N THR A 151 13.13 -5.90 0.14
CA THR A 151 12.85 -7.07 0.98
C THR A 151 11.39 -7.53 0.91
N VAL A 152 11.20 -8.85 0.91
CA VAL A 152 9.91 -9.49 1.19
C VAL A 152 10.10 -10.44 2.37
N CYS A 153 9.27 -10.27 3.40
CA CYS A 153 9.34 -11.08 4.61
C CYS A 153 8.30 -12.20 4.55
N VAL A 154 8.67 -13.39 4.96
CA VAL A 154 7.78 -14.54 5.18
C VAL A 154 8.01 -15.11 6.58
N VAL A 155 6.97 -15.67 7.17
CA VAL A 155 7.09 -16.38 8.45
C VAL A 155 7.46 -17.83 8.17
N ALA A 156 8.49 -18.33 8.85
CA ALA A 156 9.08 -19.65 8.63
C ALA A 156 8.03 -20.77 8.65
N GLY A 157 7.17 -20.81 9.66
CA GLY A 157 6.09 -21.80 9.75
C GLY A 157 5.10 -21.71 8.60
N SER A 158 4.68 -20.50 8.21
CA SER A 158 3.78 -20.30 7.06
C SER A 158 4.41 -20.70 5.74
N PHE A 159 5.68 -20.36 5.52
CA PHE A 159 6.42 -20.71 4.31
C PHE A 159 6.65 -22.22 4.19
N ALA A 160 6.83 -22.92 5.32
CA ALA A 160 6.95 -24.37 5.35
C ALA A 160 5.62 -25.08 5.03
N SER A 161 4.49 -24.64 5.59
CA SER A 161 3.25 -25.44 5.61
C SER A 161 2.10 -24.98 4.72
N LYS A 162 1.98 -23.69 4.34
CA LYS A 162 0.79 -23.16 3.64
C LYS A 162 0.74 -23.45 2.13
N GLY A 163 1.76 -24.09 1.58
CA GLY A 163 1.79 -24.60 0.21
C GLY A 163 1.80 -23.53 -0.91
N PRO A 164 1.54 -23.96 -2.17
CA PRO A 164 1.77 -23.13 -3.37
C PRO A 164 0.95 -21.84 -3.44
N ARG A 165 -0.30 -21.83 -2.94
CA ARG A 165 -1.15 -20.63 -2.97
C ARG A 165 -0.55 -19.49 -2.16
N TYR A 166 0.00 -19.79 -0.99
CA TYR A 166 0.69 -18.80 -0.16
C TYR A 166 1.92 -18.24 -0.89
N MET A 167 2.74 -19.12 -1.45
CA MET A 167 3.93 -18.76 -2.24
C MET A 167 3.58 -17.89 -3.46
N ALA A 168 2.51 -18.20 -4.19
CA ALA A 168 2.06 -17.38 -5.33
C ALA A 168 1.66 -15.96 -4.90
N ASN A 169 1.00 -15.81 -3.75
CA ASN A 169 0.67 -14.51 -3.17
C ASN A 169 1.93 -13.73 -2.71
N VAL A 170 2.96 -14.42 -2.22
CA VAL A 170 4.27 -13.80 -1.98
C VAL A 170 4.88 -13.32 -3.30
N GLY A 171 4.77 -14.11 -4.38
CA GLY A 171 5.21 -13.76 -5.72
C GLY A 171 4.58 -12.47 -6.26
N LEU A 172 3.29 -12.23 -6.00
CA LEU A 172 2.61 -10.97 -6.36
C LEU A 172 3.36 -9.74 -5.82
N LYS A 173 3.83 -9.82 -4.57
CA LYS A 173 4.56 -8.73 -3.90
C LYS A 173 5.95 -8.53 -4.50
N ILE A 174 6.64 -9.63 -4.84
CA ILE A 174 7.96 -9.57 -5.47
C ILE A 174 7.86 -8.93 -6.85
N ASN A 175 6.95 -9.40 -7.70
CA ASN A 175 6.80 -8.91 -9.07
C ASN A 175 6.59 -7.39 -9.09
N ILE A 176 5.73 -6.88 -8.22
CA ILE A 176 5.43 -5.45 -8.13
C ILE A 176 6.60 -4.62 -7.59
N LYS A 177 7.30 -5.10 -6.54
CA LYS A 177 8.50 -4.41 -6.02
C LYS A 177 9.61 -4.29 -7.07
N LEU A 178 9.65 -5.22 -8.01
CA LEU A 178 10.63 -5.26 -9.09
C LEU A 178 10.10 -4.61 -10.38
N GLY A 179 9.02 -3.83 -10.32
CA GLY A 179 8.49 -3.04 -11.43
C GLY A 179 7.56 -3.77 -12.40
N GLY A 180 7.17 -5.01 -12.09
CA GLY A 180 6.22 -5.79 -12.88
C GLY A 180 4.77 -5.32 -12.74
N VAL A 181 3.87 -5.98 -13.46
CA VAL A 181 2.42 -5.77 -13.42
C VAL A 181 1.73 -7.12 -13.28
N ASN A 182 1.01 -7.33 -12.19
CA ASN A 182 0.38 -8.61 -11.90
C ASN A 182 -0.84 -8.84 -12.80
N GLN A 183 -1.90 -8.08 -12.57
CA GLN A 183 -3.14 -8.10 -13.35
C GLN A 183 -3.42 -6.74 -13.99
N SER A 184 -4.33 -6.73 -14.96
CA SER A 184 -4.87 -5.53 -15.60
C SER A 184 -6.37 -5.69 -15.83
N ILE A 185 -7.03 -4.61 -16.26
CA ILE A 185 -8.41 -4.65 -16.77
C ILE A 185 -8.46 -3.92 -18.12
N CYS A 186 -9.55 -4.11 -18.86
CA CYS A 186 -9.77 -3.39 -20.11
C CYS A 186 -9.70 -1.86 -19.90
N PRO A 187 -8.86 -1.11 -20.65
CA PRO A 187 -8.75 0.34 -20.49
C PRO A 187 -10.06 1.11 -20.66
N ASP A 188 -11.01 0.62 -21.45
CA ASP A 188 -12.34 1.25 -21.61
C ASP A 188 -13.14 1.30 -20.32
N HIS A 189 -12.81 0.47 -19.35
CA HIS A 189 -13.46 0.43 -18.05
C HIS A 189 -12.85 1.42 -17.04
N LEU A 190 -11.81 2.17 -17.44
CA LEU A 190 -11.06 3.09 -16.57
C LEU A 190 -11.38 4.57 -16.80
N GLY A 191 -12.43 4.89 -17.55
CA GLY A 191 -12.92 6.28 -17.71
C GLY A 191 -11.83 7.22 -18.23
N THR A 192 -11.60 8.32 -17.51
CA THR A 192 -10.59 9.34 -17.87
C THR A 192 -9.16 8.82 -17.84
N VAL A 193 -8.87 7.67 -17.20
CA VAL A 193 -7.52 7.08 -17.18
C VAL A 193 -7.17 6.35 -18.48
N ARG A 194 -8.17 6.00 -19.29
CA ARG A 194 -8.01 5.21 -20.52
C ARG A 194 -6.94 5.76 -21.47
N ASP A 195 -6.93 7.08 -21.65
CA ASP A 195 -6.08 7.80 -22.62
C ASP A 195 -4.60 7.89 -22.19
N GLY A 196 -4.27 7.48 -20.96
CA GLY A 196 -2.92 7.57 -20.43
C GLY A 196 -2.46 9.00 -20.14
N LYS A 197 -3.39 9.94 -19.98
CA LYS A 197 -3.11 11.34 -19.62
C LYS A 197 -3.60 11.71 -18.22
N THR A 198 -4.13 10.76 -17.45
CA THR A 198 -4.57 10.97 -16.07
C THR A 198 -3.62 10.31 -15.07
N MET A 199 -2.98 11.12 -14.23
CA MET A 199 -2.26 10.64 -13.05
C MET A 199 -3.22 10.50 -11.87
N VAL A 200 -3.31 9.30 -11.30
CA VAL A 200 -4.12 9.05 -10.12
C VAL A 200 -3.23 9.10 -8.89
N VAL A 201 -3.66 9.81 -7.86
CA VAL A 201 -2.89 10.08 -6.64
C VAL A 201 -3.67 9.60 -5.43
N GLY A 202 -3.00 8.90 -4.52
CA GLY A 202 -3.52 8.56 -3.21
C GLY A 202 -2.78 9.37 -2.14
N ILE A 203 -3.51 9.92 -1.19
CA ILE A 203 -2.95 10.71 -0.07
C ILE A 203 -3.57 10.21 1.22
N ASP A 204 -2.74 10.00 2.23
CA ASP A 204 -3.17 9.63 3.58
C ASP A 204 -2.24 10.27 4.63
N VAL A 205 -2.77 10.48 5.83
CA VAL A 205 -2.02 10.89 7.01
C VAL A 205 -2.38 9.98 8.17
N THR A 206 -1.37 9.41 8.83
CA THR A 206 -1.57 8.62 10.05
C THR A 206 -1.06 9.34 11.28
N HIS A 207 -1.87 9.32 12.33
CA HIS A 207 -1.58 9.97 13.60
C HIS A 207 -1.10 8.96 14.66
N PRO A 208 -0.30 9.44 15.64
CA PRO A 208 -0.06 8.71 16.88
C PRO A 208 -1.36 8.30 17.56
N SER A 209 -1.39 7.05 18.02
CA SER A 209 -2.50 6.51 18.82
C SER A 209 -2.19 6.66 20.31
N LYS A 210 -3.05 6.13 21.19
CA LYS A 210 -2.83 6.21 22.65
C LYS A 210 -1.62 5.38 23.10
N GLU A 211 -1.25 4.37 22.31
CA GLU A 211 -0.10 3.50 22.55
C GLU A 211 1.23 4.15 22.11
N SER A 212 1.17 5.28 21.41
CA SER A 212 2.35 6.00 20.92
C SER A 212 2.91 6.92 22.00
N MET A 213 4.23 7.12 21.97
CA MET A 213 4.88 8.10 22.84
C MET A 213 4.29 9.48 22.64
N GLU A 214 4.11 10.22 23.74
CA GLU A 214 3.62 11.58 23.64
C GLU A 214 4.64 12.48 22.91
N GLY A 215 4.20 13.16 21.85
CA GLY A 215 5.07 13.94 20.98
C GLY A 215 5.49 13.23 19.69
N ALA A 216 5.09 11.96 19.50
CA ALA A 216 5.26 11.25 18.25
C ALA A 216 4.73 12.10 17.06
N PRO A 217 5.48 12.20 15.95
CA PRO A 217 5.04 12.95 14.77
C PRO A 217 3.88 12.24 14.07
N SER A 218 3.20 12.92 13.16
CA SER A 218 2.33 12.25 12.19
C SER A 218 3.12 11.89 10.94
N ILE A 219 2.62 10.95 10.15
CA ILE A 219 3.27 10.54 8.91
C ILE A 219 2.31 10.79 7.76
N ALA A 220 2.76 11.53 6.77
CA ALA A 220 2.02 11.76 5.52
C ALA A 220 2.60 10.91 4.39
N GLY A 221 1.72 10.30 3.60
CA GLY A 221 2.06 9.47 2.46
C GLY A 221 1.34 9.92 1.19
N VAL A 222 2.09 10.05 0.10
CA VAL A 222 1.55 10.32 -1.24
C VAL A 222 2.03 9.25 -2.21
N VAL A 223 1.10 8.55 -2.84
CA VAL A 223 1.37 7.59 -3.92
C VAL A 223 0.80 8.12 -5.22
N ALA A 224 1.42 7.81 -6.36
CA ALA A 224 0.85 8.17 -7.65
C ALA A 224 1.08 7.08 -8.69
N SER A 225 0.08 6.83 -9.53
CA SER A 225 0.22 6.00 -10.71
C SER A 225 1.24 6.63 -11.67
N VAL A 226 1.88 5.80 -12.48
CA VAL A 226 2.88 6.25 -13.46
C VAL A 226 2.41 6.15 -14.90
N ASP A 227 1.29 5.48 -15.14
CA ASP A 227 0.68 5.26 -16.45
C ASP A 227 -0.80 4.81 -16.32
N ARG A 228 -1.44 4.56 -17.47
CA ARG A 228 -2.82 4.03 -17.55
C ARG A 228 -3.01 2.61 -17.03
N ARG A 229 -1.93 1.85 -16.79
CA ARG A 229 -2.03 0.46 -16.30
C ARG A 229 -2.36 0.41 -14.82
N LEU A 230 -2.18 1.52 -14.09
CA LEU A 230 -2.51 1.65 -12.66
C LEU A 230 -1.89 0.54 -11.78
N ALA A 231 -0.73 0.03 -12.18
CA ALA A 231 -0.09 -1.11 -11.53
C ALA A 231 1.07 -0.71 -10.61
N GLN A 232 1.84 0.30 -11.02
CA GLN A 232 3.01 0.82 -10.31
C GLN A 232 2.66 2.16 -9.68
N TRP A 233 2.88 2.25 -8.36
CA TRP A 233 2.58 3.46 -7.57
C TRP A 233 3.75 3.84 -6.67
N PRO A 234 4.82 4.43 -7.22
CA PRO A 234 5.90 4.96 -6.40
C PRO A 234 5.38 5.94 -5.35
N ALA A 235 6.05 6.00 -4.20
CA ALA A 235 5.62 6.78 -3.05
C ALA A 235 6.57 7.93 -2.64
N SER A 236 6.00 9.00 -2.07
CA SER A 236 6.66 10.01 -1.24
C SER A 236 6.14 9.88 0.19
N ILE A 237 7.00 9.95 1.19
CA ILE A 237 6.59 9.87 2.61
C ILE A 237 7.37 10.90 3.44
N ARG A 238 6.69 11.52 4.41
CA ARG A 238 7.25 12.57 5.28
C ARG A 238 6.80 12.39 6.72
N LEU A 239 7.69 12.74 7.66
CA LEU A 239 7.28 13.07 9.02
C LEU A 239 6.72 14.48 9.03
N GLN A 240 5.63 14.69 9.73
CA GLN A 240 5.03 16.00 9.88
C GLN A 240 4.58 16.25 11.31
N THR A 241 4.19 17.48 11.59
CA THR A 241 3.75 17.89 12.93
C THR A 241 2.62 16.98 13.45
N SER A 242 2.70 16.64 14.73
CA SER A 242 1.78 15.69 15.36
C SER A 242 0.33 16.18 15.27
N ARG A 243 -0.58 15.30 14.85
CA ARG A 243 -2.03 15.53 14.74
C ARG A 243 -2.43 16.67 13.78
N VAL A 244 -1.53 17.06 12.89
CA VAL A 244 -1.86 17.94 11.75
C VAL A 244 -2.38 17.06 10.64
N GLU A 245 -3.63 17.29 10.24
CA GLU A 245 -4.33 16.44 9.26
C GLU A 245 -3.94 16.79 7.83
N MET A 246 -3.73 18.08 7.54
CA MET A 246 -3.27 18.54 6.22
C MET A 246 -1.79 18.20 5.98
N VAL A 247 -1.44 17.84 4.75
CA VAL A 247 -0.05 17.48 4.42
C VAL A 247 0.83 18.73 4.30
N GLU A 248 1.80 18.89 5.22
CA GLU A 248 2.65 20.10 5.30
C GLU A 248 3.54 20.29 4.04
N GLU A 249 4.11 19.20 3.52
CA GLU A 249 5.05 19.23 2.39
C GLU A 249 4.43 18.73 1.07
N LEU A 250 3.11 18.87 0.91
CA LEU A 250 2.37 18.27 -0.20
C LEU A 250 2.90 18.67 -1.58
N GLY A 251 3.23 19.95 -1.77
CA GLY A 251 3.70 20.46 -3.06
C GLY A 251 4.98 19.77 -3.53
N GLU A 252 5.93 19.52 -2.62
CA GLU A 252 7.17 18.80 -2.96
C GLU A 252 6.87 17.33 -3.31
N MET A 253 6.05 16.66 -2.50
CA MET A 253 5.67 15.26 -2.72
C MET A 253 4.98 15.08 -4.08
N ILE A 254 4.08 15.99 -4.47
CA ILE A 254 3.45 16.01 -5.80
C ILE A 254 4.46 16.28 -6.90
N THR A 255 5.41 17.21 -6.70
CA THR A 255 6.48 17.49 -7.66
C THR A 255 7.32 16.23 -7.91
N GLU A 256 7.67 15.47 -6.88
CA GLU A 256 8.35 14.18 -7.02
C GLU A 256 7.52 13.20 -7.87
N ARG A 257 6.21 13.10 -7.63
CA ARG A 257 5.32 12.22 -8.41
C ARG A 257 5.25 12.63 -9.87
N LEU A 258 5.11 13.93 -10.15
CA LEU A 258 5.11 14.49 -11.50
C LEU A 258 6.42 14.22 -12.24
N ARG A 259 7.57 14.30 -11.56
CA ARG A 259 8.88 13.95 -12.15
C ARG A 259 8.95 12.49 -12.56
N VAL A 260 8.42 11.57 -11.74
CA VAL A 260 8.38 10.15 -12.07
C VAL A 260 7.43 9.89 -13.24
N TRP A 261 6.26 10.53 -13.26
CA TRP A 261 5.36 10.47 -14.42
C TRP A 261 6.07 10.93 -15.69
N LYS A 262 6.69 12.12 -15.66
CA LYS A 262 7.42 12.70 -16.78
C LYS A 262 8.48 11.76 -17.33
N LEU A 263 9.26 11.14 -16.43
CA LEU A 263 10.28 10.15 -16.78
C LEU A 263 9.69 8.90 -17.46
N LYS A 264 8.51 8.44 -17.03
CA LYS A 264 7.87 7.23 -17.56
C LYS A 264 7.05 7.46 -18.83
N ASN A 265 6.72 8.72 -19.14
CA ASN A 265 5.87 9.10 -20.26
C ASN A 265 6.61 9.99 -21.29
N GLY A 266 7.89 9.69 -21.54
CA GLY A 266 8.64 10.30 -22.65
C GLY A 266 8.89 11.81 -22.53
N GLY A 267 8.88 12.35 -21.30
CA GLY A 267 9.03 13.78 -21.07
C GLY A 267 7.70 14.54 -20.94
N GLU A 268 6.56 13.86 -21.13
CA GLU A 268 5.23 14.47 -21.03
C GLU A 268 4.69 14.44 -19.59
N LEU A 269 3.99 15.50 -19.20
CA LEU A 269 3.24 15.58 -17.94
C LEU A 269 1.77 15.16 -18.14
N PRO A 270 1.04 14.76 -17.08
CA PRO A 270 -0.36 14.38 -17.23
C PRO A 270 -1.25 15.59 -17.54
N ASP A 271 -2.31 15.41 -18.33
CA ASP A 271 -3.32 16.46 -18.55
C ASP A 271 -4.30 16.58 -17.38
N ARG A 272 -4.40 15.52 -16.56
CA ARG A 272 -5.37 15.39 -15.47
C ARG A 272 -4.73 14.78 -14.23
N ILE A 273 -5.11 15.28 -13.07
CA ILE A 273 -4.76 14.72 -11.76
C ILE A 273 -6.04 14.34 -11.02
N LEU A 274 -6.14 13.07 -10.64
CA LEU A 274 -7.27 12.53 -9.87
C LEU A 274 -6.79 12.13 -8.48
N VAL A 275 -7.22 12.85 -7.45
CA VAL A 275 -6.76 12.67 -6.07
C VAL A 275 -7.80 11.92 -5.25
N TYR A 276 -7.38 10.82 -4.61
CA TYR A 276 -8.11 10.14 -3.55
C TYR A 276 -7.45 10.45 -2.20
N ARG A 277 -8.12 11.23 -1.36
CA ARG A 277 -7.62 11.70 -0.06
C ARG A 277 -8.32 10.94 1.08
N ASP A 278 -7.60 10.05 1.74
CA ASP A 278 -8.06 9.34 2.94
C ASP A 278 -7.59 10.07 4.20
N GLY A 279 -8.28 9.90 5.34
CA GLY A 279 -7.85 10.49 6.61
C GLY A 279 -8.15 11.97 6.73
N VAL A 280 -9.35 12.42 6.34
CA VAL A 280 -9.90 13.74 6.72
C VAL A 280 -11.37 13.60 7.10
N SER A 281 -11.80 14.37 8.10
CA SER A 281 -13.20 14.43 8.54
C SER A 281 -14.01 15.48 7.76
N GLU A 282 -15.34 15.42 7.87
CA GLU A 282 -16.24 16.35 7.16
C GLU A 282 -15.92 17.83 7.42
N GLY A 283 -15.59 18.18 8.67
CA GLY A 283 -15.22 19.55 9.04
C GLY A 283 -13.95 20.06 8.37
N GLN A 284 -13.12 19.18 7.80
CA GLN A 284 -11.84 19.50 7.18
C GLN A 284 -11.90 19.54 5.66
N TYR A 285 -13.05 19.25 5.03
CA TYR A 285 -13.17 19.27 3.56
C TYR A 285 -12.84 20.65 2.99
N GLY A 286 -13.22 21.72 3.69
CA GLY A 286 -12.82 23.08 3.32
C GLY A 286 -11.31 23.29 3.38
N GLU A 287 -10.64 22.75 4.40
CA GLU A 287 -9.18 22.86 4.53
C GLU A 287 -8.42 22.17 3.40
N VAL A 288 -8.92 21.05 2.87
CA VAL A 288 -8.34 20.41 1.69
C VAL A 288 -8.35 21.37 0.49
N LEU A 289 -9.43 22.11 0.30
CA LEU A 289 -9.55 23.08 -0.80
C LEU A 289 -8.74 24.36 -0.57
N THR A 290 -8.61 24.82 0.68
CA THR A 290 -7.91 26.09 0.98
C THR A 290 -6.42 25.91 1.29
N LYS A 291 -5.95 24.70 1.62
CA LYS A 291 -4.54 24.43 1.99
C LYS A 291 -3.87 23.41 1.06
N GLU A 292 -4.47 22.25 0.83
CA GLU A 292 -3.85 21.19 0.02
C GLU A 292 -3.92 21.48 -1.49
N LEU A 293 -5.10 21.87 -2.01
CA LEU A 293 -5.27 22.19 -3.43
C LEU A 293 -4.30 23.29 -3.94
N PRO A 294 -4.12 24.44 -3.25
CA PRO A 294 -3.11 25.43 -3.64
C PRO A 294 -1.70 24.86 -3.70
N SER A 295 -1.35 23.95 -2.78
CA SER A 295 -0.04 23.28 -2.77
C SER A 295 0.15 22.37 -3.99
N ILE A 296 -0.89 21.63 -4.38
CA ILE A 296 -0.89 20.82 -5.62
C ILE A 296 -0.75 21.72 -6.86
N ARG A 297 -1.49 22.84 -6.90
CA ARG A 297 -1.41 23.79 -8.03
C ARG A 297 -0.03 24.42 -8.14
N LYS A 298 0.58 24.83 -7.02
CA LYS A 298 1.94 25.39 -7.00
C LYS A 298 2.97 24.38 -7.51
N ALA A 299 2.83 23.10 -7.16
CA ALA A 299 3.66 22.04 -7.71
C ALA A 299 3.50 21.90 -9.24
N CYS A 300 2.28 22.03 -9.75
CA CYS A 300 2.03 22.04 -11.18
C CYS A 300 2.59 23.30 -11.85
N GLU A 301 2.45 24.48 -11.25
CA GLU A 301 3.01 25.73 -11.77
C GLU A 301 4.53 25.67 -11.94
N ALA A 302 5.23 25.01 -11.02
CA ALA A 302 6.67 24.83 -11.11
C ALA A 302 7.13 23.85 -12.21
N MET A 303 6.23 22.97 -12.68
CA MET A 303 6.59 21.87 -13.59
C MET A 303 6.05 22.06 -15.03
N TYR A 304 4.92 22.76 -15.19
CA TYR A 304 4.24 22.95 -16.48
C TYR A 304 4.57 24.34 -17.05
N SER A 305 4.85 24.41 -18.35
CA SER A 305 5.21 25.66 -19.04
C SER A 305 4.02 26.51 -19.50
N ALA A 306 2.87 25.88 -19.81
CA ALA A 306 1.70 26.60 -20.30
C ALA A 306 0.38 26.00 -19.79
N LYS A 307 0.04 24.78 -20.25
CA LYS A 307 -1.24 24.16 -19.94
C LYS A 307 -1.17 23.38 -18.62
N LYS A 308 -1.77 23.94 -17.57
CA LYS A 308 -1.88 23.29 -16.25
C LYS A 308 -2.89 22.11 -16.32
N PRO A 309 -2.71 21.06 -15.51
CA PRO A 309 -3.61 19.93 -15.50
C PRO A 309 -4.94 20.28 -14.80
N LYS A 310 -6.01 19.60 -15.20
CA LYS A 310 -7.29 19.63 -14.48
C LYS A 310 -7.22 18.72 -13.25
N ILE A 311 -7.77 19.16 -12.12
CA ILE A 311 -7.71 18.45 -10.84
C ILE A 311 -9.11 18.06 -10.37
N SER A 312 -9.28 16.82 -9.92
CA SER A 312 -10.44 16.40 -9.14
C SER A 312 -9.98 15.78 -7.82
N ILE A 313 -10.66 16.10 -6.72
CA ILE A 313 -10.34 15.63 -5.37
C ILE A 313 -11.54 14.92 -4.79
N ILE A 314 -11.34 13.66 -4.43
CA ILE A 314 -12.32 12.77 -3.83
C ILE A 314 -11.80 12.37 -2.45
N ILE A 315 -12.56 12.74 -1.42
CA ILE A 315 -12.30 12.29 -0.05
C ILE A 315 -12.78 10.86 0.11
N VAL A 316 -12.02 10.03 0.81
CA VAL A 316 -12.31 8.63 1.07
C VAL A 316 -12.54 8.41 2.57
N GLY A 317 -13.78 8.15 2.94
CA GLY A 317 -14.19 7.77 4.29
C GLY A 317 -14.26 6.24 4.44
N LYS A 318 -13.24 5.63 5.06
CA LYS A 318 -13.21 4.18 5.35
C LYS A 318 -13.74 3.79 6.74
N ARG A 319 -13.87 4.75 7.65
CA ARG A 319 -14.32 4.54 9.03
C ARG A 319 -15.54 5.40 9.33
N HIS A 320 -16.72 4.77 9.26
CA HIS A 320 -18.00 5.38 9.60
C HIS A 320 -18.97 4.34 10.15
N HIS A 321 -20.12 4.80 10.64
CA HIS A 321 -21.14 3.98 11.27
C HIS A 321 -22.18 3.42 10.29
N THR A 322 -22.26 3.95 9.07
CA THR A 322 -23.20 3.47 8.02
C THR A 322 -22.96 2.02 7.62
N ARG A 323 -24.03 1.23 7.57
CA ARG A 323 -24.07 -0.16 7.06
C ARG A 323 -25.29 -0.31 6.16
N PHE A 324 -25.17 -1.17 5.15
CA PHE A 324 -26.27 -1.53 4.27
C PHE A 324 -26.59 -3.01 4.39
N TYR A 325 -27.87 -3.32 4.28
CA TYR A 325 -28.40 -4.68 4.34
C TYR A 325 -29.30 -4.88 3.11
N PRO A 326 -29.16 -6.00 2.39
CA PRO A 326 -30.02 -6.29 1.25
C PRO A 326 -31.46 -6.50 1.73
N VAL A 327 -32.43 -5.92 1.00
CA VAL A 327 -33.86 -6.10 1.29
C VAL A 327 -34.36 -7.44 0.75
N LYS A 328 -33.81 -7.88 -0.40
CA LYS A 328 -34.16 -9.14 -1.07
C LYS A 328 -33.01 -10.12 -0.97
N VAL A 329 -33.34 -11.40 -0.82
CA VAL A 329 -32.34 -12.50 -0.75
C VAL A 329 -31.46 -12.54 -2.01
N GLY A 330 -32.01 -12.25 -3.19
CA GLY A 330 -31.23 -12.23 -4.45
C GLY A 330 -30.19 -11.10 -4.57
N ASP A 331 -30.30 -10.07 -3.72
CA ASP A 331 -29.36 -8.94 -3.65
C ASP A 331 -28.31 -9.13 -2.54
N ALA A 332 -28.38 -10.25 -1.82
CA ALA A 332 -27.40 -10.66 -0.82
C ALA A 332 -26.26 -11.46 -1.47
N ASP A 333 -25.08 -11.40 -0.87
CA ASP A 333 -23.99 -12.30 -1.20
C ASP A 333 -24.22 -13.70 -0.61
N SER A 334 -23.65 -14.72 -1.25
CA SER A 334 -23.81 -16.12 -0.87
C SER A 334 -23.09 -16.51 0.43
N GLY A 335 -22.47 -15.54 1.12
CA GLY A 335 -21.63 -15.77 2.28
C GLY A 335 -22.30 -15.32 3.56
N MET A 336 -22.14 -14.04 3.88
CA MET A 336 -22.53 -13.47 5.17
C MET A 336 -23.85 -12.68 5.09
N GLY A 337 -24.55 -12.73 3.95
CA GLY A 337 -25.78 -11.98 3.73
C GLY A 337 -25.55 -10.47 3.56
N ASN A 338 -24.35 -10.07 3.16
CA ASN A 338 -24.05 -8.66 2.87
C ASN A 338 -24.64 -8.25 1.51
N PRO A 339 -24.77 -6.95 1.21
CA PRO A 339 -25.04 -6.51 -0.15
C PRO A 339 -24.05 -7.12 -1.15
N ARG A 340 -24.46 -7.37 -2.39
CA ARG A 340 -23.53 -7.86 -3.42
C ARG A 340 -22.39 -6.87 -3.67
N HIS A 341 -21.21 -7.40 -4.00
CA HIS A 341 -20.06 -6.56 -4.39
C HIS A 341 -20.44 -5.66 -5.59
N GLY A 342 -19.92 -4.44 -5.58
CA GLY A 342 -20.31 -3.39 -6.54
C GLY A 342 -21.57 -2.62 -6.15
N THR A 343 -22.18 -2.88 -4.99
CA THR A 343 -23.31 -2.07 -4.50
C THR A 343 -22.88 -0.63 -4.28
N VAL A 344 -23.60 0.30 -4.91
CA VAL A 344 -23.49 1.74 -4.78
C VAL A 344 -24.78 2.31 -4.20
N VAL A 345 -24.66 3.23 -3.25
CA VAL A 345 -25.77 4.02 -2.71
C VAL A 345 -25.37 5.49 -2.81
N ASP A 346 -26.03 6.22 -3.70
CA ASP A 346 -25.79 7.63 -4.01
C ASP A 346 -27.02 8.52 -3.75
N ARG A 347 -28.10 7.96 -3.18
CA ARG A 347 -29.36 8.66 -2.90
C ARG A 347 -29.95 8.26 -1.55
N GLY A 348 -30.75 9.17 -0.97
CA GLY A 348 -31.54 8.95 0.25
C GLY A 348 -30.76 9.13 1.56
N VAL A 349 -29.50 8.69 1.61
CA VAL A 349 -28.60 8.80 2.78
C VAL A 349 -27.31 9.56 2.51
N THR A 350 -27.20 10.14 1.32
CA THR A 350 -26.09 10.99 0.87
C THR A 350 -26.41 12.46 1.14
N TYR A 351 -25.42 13.35 0.98
CA TYR A 351 -25.62 14.78 1.18
C TYR A 351 -26.56 15.37 0.13
N GLU A 352 -27.39 16.33 0.52
CA GLU A 352 -28.32 17.02 -0.41
C GLU A 352 -27.57 17.90 -1.43
N ARG A 353 -26.51 18.58 -0.98
CA ARG A 353 -25.80 19.63 -1.74
C ARG A 353 -24.35 19.29 -2.08
N ARG A 354 -23.88 18.10 -1.71
CA ARG A 354 -22.54 17.63 -2.05
C ARG A 354 -22.66 16.37 -2.89
N TRP A 355 -21.70 16.16 -3.76
CA TRP A 355 -21.64 14.94 -4.54
C TRP A 355 -20.88 13.88 -3.74
N ASP A 356 -21.62 12.92 -3.20
CA ASP A 356 -21.07 11.77 -2.51
C ASP A 356 -21.80 10.46 -2.86
N PHE A 357 -21.13 9.35 -2.58
CA PHE A 357 -21.70 8.02 -2.74
C PHE A 357 -21.00 7.02 -1.82
N PHE A 358 -21.73 5.99 -1.41
CA PHE A 358 -21.16 4.81 -0.78
C PHE A 358 -20.93 3.72 -1.81
N LEU A 359 -19.81 3.01 -1.70
CA LEU A 359 -19.49 1.88 -2.58
C LEU A 359 -18.95 0.70 -1.75
N GLN A 360 -19.63 -0.44 -1.87
CA GLN A 360 -19.15 -1.73 -1.38
C GLN A 360 -18.55 -2.52 -2.55
N ALA A 361 -17.28 -2.26 -2.89
CA ALA A 361 -16.64 -2.89 -4.04
C ALA A 361 -16.27 -4.38 -3.84
N HIS A 362 -16.23 -4.85 -2.60
CA HIS A 362 -15.71 -6.16 -2.22
C HIS A 362 -16.82 -7.08 -1.72
N HIS A 363 -16.51 -8.37 -1.69
CA HIS A 363 -17.33 -9.39 -1.04
C HIS A 363 -17.00 -9.48 0.46
N GLY A 364 -18.02 -9.56 1.31
CA GLY A 364 -17.87 -9.55 2.76
C GLY A 364 -17.44 -10.92 3.29
N LEU A 365 -16.12 -11.14 3.44
CA LEU A 365 -15.56 -12.42 3.89
C LEU A 365 -15.98 -12.84 5.30
N LYS A 366 -16.20 -11.87 6.20
CA LYS A 366 -16.60 -12.12 7.58
C LYS A 366 -17.34 -10.92 8.16
N GLY A 367 -18.46 -11.18 8.82
CA GLY A 367 -19.29 -10.14 9.46
C GLY A 367 -19.94 -9.19 8.46
N THR A 368 -20.42 -8.06 8.96
CA THR A 368 -21.07 -7.04 8.11
C THR A 368 -20.02 -6.21 7.38
N ALA A 369 -20.10 -6.22 6.04
CA ALA A 369 -19.26 -5.43 5.17
C ALA A 369 -19.46 -3.93 5.45
N ARG A 370 -18.37 -3.18 5.39
CA ARG A 370 -18.39 -1.72 5.49
C ARG A 370 -18.16 -1.15 4.08
N PRO A 371 -19.14 -0.43 3.50
CA PRO A 371 -18.89 0.30 2.26
C PRO A 371 -17.88 1.42 2.54
N ALA A 372 -17.14 1.85 1.53
CA ALA A 372 -16.38 3.10 1.61
C ALA A 372 -17.27 4.27 1.17
N HIS A 373 -17.15 5.41 1.85
CA HIS A 373 -17.84 6.65 1.52
C HIS A 373 -16.91 7.56 0.71
N TYR A 374 -17.37 8.04 -0.44
CA TYR A 374 -16.59 8.91 -1.32
C TYR A 374 -17.29 10.25 -1.44
N VAL A 375 -16.59 11.34 -1.17
CA VAL A 375 -17.12 12.71 -1.27
C VAL A 375 -16.29 13.51 -2.24
N VAL A 376 -16.89 14.00 -3.32
CA VAL A 376 -16.21 14.85 -4.30
C VAL A 376 -16.22 16.29 -3.81
N VAL A 377 -15.03 16.82 -3.52
CA VAL A 377 -14.87 18.21 -3.05
C VAL A 377 -14.41 19.15 -4.17
N LEU A 378 -13.87 18.59 -5.26
CA LEU A 378 -13.51 19.33 -6.47
C LEU A 378 -13.63 18.40 -7.68
N ASP A 379 -14.20 18.87 -8.80
CA ASP A 379 -14.15 18.17 -10.09
C ASP A 379 -13.97 19.13 -11.27
N GLU A 380 -12.73 19.34 -11.71
CA GLU A 380 -12.42 20.08 -12.94
C GLU A 380 -12.38 19.19 -14.18
N ASN A 381 -12.32 17.86 -13.98
CA ASN A 381 -12.20 16.87 -15.03
C ASN A 381 -13.55 16.54 -15.70
N GLY A 382 -14.67 16.85 -15.04
CA GLY A 382 -16.01 16.54 -15.54
C GLY A 382 -16.25 15.03 -15.56
N LEU A 383 -16.02 14.39 -14.42
CA LEU A 383 -16.03 12.92 -14.30
C LEU A 383 -17.44 12.33 -14.44
N GLY A 384 -18.45 13.05 -13.92
CA GLY A 384 -19.84 12.61 -13.81
C GLY A 384 -20.03 11.45 -12.81
N ALA A 385 -21.21 11.38 -12.18
CA ALA A 385 -21.56 10.37 -11.16
C ALA A 385 -21.27 8.93 -11.61
N ASN A 386 -21.92 8.51 -12.70
CA ASN A 386 -21.78 7.15 -13.24
C ASN A 386 -20.34 6.82 -13.67
N GLY A 387 -19.60 7.80 -14.18
CA GLY A 387 -18.22 7.63 -14.62
C GLY A 387 -17.28 7.41 -13.44
N LEU A 388 -17.37 8.28 -12.42
CA LEU A 388 -16.57 8.20 -11.21
C LEU A 388 -16.83 6.92 -10.41
N GLU A 389 -18.10 6.57 -10.19
CA GLU A 389 -18.47 5.36 -9.44
C GLU A 389 -17.93 4.09 -10.10
N ARG A 390 -18.13 3.97 -11.41
CA ARG A 390 -17.65 2.82 -12.19
C ARG A 390 -16.12 2.74 -12.19
N MET A 391 -15.45 3.86 -12.42
CA MET A 391 -13.98 3.91 -12.40
C MET A 391 -13.42 3.57 -11.01
N THR A 392 -14.02 4.11 -9.94
CA THR A 392 -13.65 3.81 -8.54
C THR A 392 -13.84 2.33 -8.23
N HIS A 393 -14.98 1.74 -8.60
CA HIS A 393 -15.25 0.31 -8.46
C HIS A 393 -14.25 -0.54 -9.23
N ASN A 394 -13.96 -0.20 -10.48
CA ASN A 394 -13.09 -0.99 -11.32
C ASN A 394 -11.63 -0.97 -10.84
N MET A 395 -11.16 0.17 -10.33
CA MET A 395 -9.84 0.23 -9.71
C MET A 395 -9.72 -0.73 -8.52
N CYS A 396 -10.78 -1.01 -7.75
CA CYS A 396 -10.71 -1.98 -6.64
C CYS A 396 -10.27 -3.39 -7.05
N TYR A 397 -10.37 -3.77 -8.33
CA TYR A 397 -9.89 -5.05 -8.87
C TYR A 397 -8.39 -5.02 -9.26
N MET A 398 -7.76 -3.85 -9.20
CA MET A 398 -6.37 -3.62 -9.60
C MET A 398 -5.42 -3.51 -8.41
N PHE A 399 -5.85 -3.92 -7.21
CA PHE A 399 -4.97 -3.96 -6.05
C PHE A 399 -3.92 -5.07 -6.21
N SER A 400 -2.66 -4.68 -6.36
CA SER A 400 -1.60 -5.53 -6.87
C SER A 400 -1.17 -6.66 -5.94
N ARG A 401 -1.65 -6.70 -4.69
CA ARG A 401 -1.29 -7.73 -3.70
C ARG A 401 -2.38 -8.78 -3.46
N SER A 402 -3.51 -8.70 -4.15
CA SER A 402 -4.64 -9.61 -3.95
C SER A 402 -5.23 -10.07 -5.27
N THR A 403 -5.87 -11.25 -5.25
CA THR A 403 -6.72 -11.76 -6.32
C THR A 403 -8.20 -11.59 -5.95
N SER A 404 -8.52 -10.43 -5.39
CA SER A 404 -9.88 -10.04 -5.00
C SER A 404 -10.01 -8.53 -5.04
N ALA A 405 -11.22 -8.05 -5.29
CA ALA A 405 -11.58 -6.66 -5.12
C ALA A 405 -11.37 -6.23 -3.66
N VAL A 406 -10.77 -5.07 -3.45
CA VAL A 406 -10.56 -4.48 -2.12
C VAL A 406 -11.72 -3.55 -1.74
N SER A 407 -11.88 -3.31 -0.44
CA SER A 407 -12.98 -2.52 0.11
C SER A 407 -12.88 -1.02 -0.16
N ILE A 408 -11.67 -0.53 -0.43
CA ILE A 408 -11.36 0.88 -0.64
C ILE A 408 -10.58 1.00 -1.94
N CYS A 409 -10.79 2.08 -2.69
CA CYS A 409 -10.08 2.34 -3.93
C CYS A 409 -8.54 2.25 -3.72
N PRO A 410 -7.79 1.52 -4.55
CA PRO A 410 -6.36 1.29 -4.37
C PRO A 410 -5.47 2.51 -4.14
N PRO A 411 -5.65 3.69 -4.79
CA PRO A 411 -4.85 4.88 -4.46
C PRO A 411 -4.86 5.19 -2.96
N ALA A 412 -6.05 5.31 -2.35
CA ALA A 412 -6.17 5.53 -0.91
C ALA A 412 -5.58 4.36 -0.10
N TYR A 413 -5.84 3.12 -0.53
CA TYR A 413 -5.33 1.96 0.19
C TYR A 413 -3.79 1.87 0.16
N TYR A 414 -3.16 2.24 -0.97
CA TYR A 414 -1.71 2.30 -1.09
C TYR A 414 -1.11 3.41 -0.22
N ALA A 415 -1.75 4.57 -0.12
CA ALA A 415 -1.32 5.63 0.78
C ALA A 415 -1.38 5.18 2.26
N ASP A 416 -2.45 4.48 2.67
CA ASP A 416 -2.57 3.89 4.01
C ASP A 416 -1.44 2.88 4.32
N ILE A 417 -1.15 1.97 3.38
CA ILE A 417 -0.04 1.00 3.54
C ILE A 417 1.31 1.70 3.61
N LEU A 418 1.49 2.80 2.87
CA LEU A 418 2.69 3.61 2.91
C LEU A 418 2.86 4.30 4.27
N CYS A 419 1.79 4.89 4.81
CA CYS A 419 1.79 5.48 6.15
C CYS A 419 2.12 4.43 7.23
N GLU A 420 1.53 3.23 7.15
CA GLU A 420 1.84 2.11 8.04
C GLU A 420 3.31 1.64 7.90
N ARG A 421 3.86 1.69 6.68
CA ARG A 421 5.30 1.46 6.48
C ARG A 421 6.14 2.52 7.18
N GLY A 422 5.73 3.80 7.16
CA GLY A 422 6.38 4.86 7.92
C GLY A 422 6.37 4.60 9.42
N ARG A 423 5.27 4.09 9.99
CA ARG A 423 5.19 3.70 11.41
C ARG A 423 6.22 2.62 11.74
N CYS A 424 6.51 1.71 10.81
CA CYS A 424 7.57 0.72 11.00
C CYS A 424 8.97 1.35 11.11
N TYR A 425 9.24 2.47 10.45
CA TYR A 425 10.55 3.11 10.50
C TYR A 425 10.87 3.77 11.84
N ILE A 426 9.82 4.21 12.55
CA ILE A 426 9.88 4.80 13.89
C ILE A 426 9.06 3.97 14.88
N TYR A 427 9.19 2.64 14.77
CA TYR A 427 8.32 1.68 15.46
C TYR A 427 8.24 1.89 16.98
N GLU A 428 9.38 2.12 17.63
CA GLU A 428 9.42 2.30 19.09
C GLU A 428 8.67 3.56 19.50
N VAL A 429 8.84 4.68 18.78
CA VAL A 429 8.11 5.93 19.01
C VAL A 429 6.59 5.71 18.99
N TYR A 430 6.09 4.79 18.16
CA TYR A 430 4.67 4.50 18.03
C TYR A 430 4.12 3.40 18.95
N ASN A 431 4.97 2.59 19.58
CA ASN A 431 4.55 1.37 20.29
C ASN A 431 5.15 1.20 21.70
N ASP A 432 5.94 2.15 22.20
CA ASP A 432 6.53 2.10 23.53
C ASP A 432 6.07 3.32 24.36
N SER A 433 4.85 3.25 24.90
CA SER A 433 4.30 4.27 25.79
C SER A 433 4.89 4.12 27.20
N THR A 434 6.08 4.65 27.41
CA THR A 434 6.71 4.72 28.74
C THR A 434 6.72 6.16 29.25
N ALA A 435 5.74 6.53 30.09
CA ALA A 435 5.89 7.38 31.28
C ALA A 435 4.55 7.96 31.79
N HIS A 436 4.37 7.96 33.12
CA HIS A 436 3.50 8.91 33.82
C HIS A 436 4.32 10.19 34.06
N ILE A 437 3.86 11.33 33.56
CA ILE A 437 4.52 12.64 33.73
C ILE A 437 3.64 13.51 34.62
N THR A 438 4.25 14.19 35.59
CA THR A 438 3.56 14.95 36.64
C THR A 438 3.56 16.48 36.41
N SER A 439 4.50 17.04 35.61
CA SER A 439 4.56 18.49 35.33
C SER A 439 4.51 18.86 33.82
N THR A 440 4.07 20.10 33.53
CA THR A 440 3.88 20.59 32.15
C THR A 440 5.19 20.88 31.41
N GLU A 441 6.22 21.37 32.10
CA GLU A 441 7.52 21.69 31.50
C GLU A 441 8.27 20.42 31.10
N GLU A 442 8.32 19.41 31.97
CA GLU A 442 8.89 18.09 31.68
C GLU A 442 8.19 17.43 30.49
N ARG A 443 6.86 17.57 30.40
CA ARG A 443 6.06 17.06 29.28
C ARG A 443 6.45 17.70 27.95
N ASN A 444 6.70 19.01 27.93
CA ASN A 444 7.12 19.70 26.71
C ASN A 444 8.55 19.35 26.30
N ALA A 445 9.48 19.25 27.25
CA ALA A 445 10.84 18.79 27.00
C ALA A 445 10.84 17.36 26.44
N ARG A 446 10.04 16.46 27.03
CA ARG A 446 9.91 15.08 26.56
C ARG A 446 9.35 15.00 25.15
N LYS A 447 8.31 15.78 24.80
CA LYS A 447 7.78 15.83 23.42
C LYS A 447 8.86 16.19 22.40
N LYS A 448 9.74 17.13 22.74
CA LYS A 448 10.86 17.52 21.89
C LYS A 448 11.84 16.38 21.70
N GLU A 449 12.24 15.71 22.79
CA GLU A 449 13.12 14.53 22.75
C GLU A 449 12.53 13.40 21.89
N ILE A 450 11.23 13.09 22.05
CA ILE A 450 10.55 12.07 21.24
C ILE A 450 10.55 12.44 19.76
N ARG A 451 10.35 13.73 19.43
CA ARG A 451 10.43 14.21 18.05
C ARG A 451 11.85 14.07 17.49
N GLU A 452 12.87 14.40 18.28
CA GLU A 452 14.28 14.26 17.89
C GLU A 452 14.66 12.78 17.67
N LYS A 453 14.19 11.86 18.54
CA LYS A 453 14.34 10.42 18.34
C LYS A 453 13.68 9.97 17.04
N ALA A 454 12.45 10.39 16.78
CA ALA A 454 11.74 10.04 15.54
C ALA A 454 12.50 10.53 14.30
N LEU A 455 13.06 11.74 14.33
CA LEU A 455 13.89 12.29 13.25
C LEU A 455 15.19 11.50 13.07
N ALA A 456 15.85 11.12 14.17
CA ALA A 456 17.07 10.30 14.12
C ALA A 456 16.80 8.90 13.54
N ASP A 457 15.69 8.27 13.93
CA ASP A 457 15.28 6.98 13.40
C ASP A 457 14.91 7.06 11.92
N TRP A 458 14.24 8.15 11.52
CA TRP A 458 13.88 8.47 10.14
C TRP A 458 15.10 8.79 9.26
N GLY A 459 16.15 9.39 9.82
CA GLY A 459 17.37 9.75 9.09
C GLY A 459 17.07 10.51 7.79
N ARG A 460 17.56 9.98 6.65
CA ARG A 460 17.33 10.56 5.32
C ARG A 460 16.06 10.06 4.61
N GLY A 461 15.19 9.33 5.31
CA GLY A 461 14.03 8.68 4.72
C GLY A 461 14.40 7.46 3.87
N VAL A 462 13.59 7.18 2.85
CA VAL A 462 13.72 6.01 1.99
C VAL A 462 14.97 6.13 1.11
N HIS A 463 15.71 5.03 0.97
CA HIS A 463 16.94 5.00 0.19
C HIS A 463 16.69 5.39 -1.28
N PRO A 464 17.56 6.18 -1.93
CA PRO A 464 17.36 6.64 -3.31
C PRO A 464 17.16 5.52 -4.34
N ALA A 465 17.73 4.34 -4.11
CA ALA A 465 17.53 3.16 -4.97
C ALA A 465 16.09 2.65 -4.99
N LEU A 466 15.29 2.96 -3.96
CA LEU A 466 13.93 2.45 -3.78
C LEU A 466 12.85 3.53 -3.90
N LYS A 467 13.22 4.82 -3.90
CA LYS A 467 12.29 5.96 -3.89
C LYS A 467 11.25 5.93 -5.01
N ASN A 468 11.59 5.34 -6.16
CA ASN A 468 10.71 5.24 -7.34
C ASN A 468 10.08 3.84 -7.50
N THR A 469 10.04 3.05 -6.43
CA THR A 469 9.47 1.69 -6.41
C THR A 469 8.32 1.62 -5.43
N MET A 470 7.54 0.53 -5.47
CA MET A 470 6.52 0.23 -4.46
C MET A 470 7.13 -0.47 -3.23
N PHE A 471 8.18 0.12 -2.64
CA PHE A 471 8.94 -0.45 -1.51
C PHE A 471 8.04 -0.81 -0.33
N TYR A 472 6.99 -0.01 -0.09
CA TYR A 472 6.02 -0.11 1.00
C TYR A 472 5.06 -1.31 0.89
N LEU A 473 5.04 -2.03 -0.23
CA LEU A 473 4.17 -3.20 -0.40
C LEU A 473 4.62 -4.46 0.34
#